data_AF-A0A1I8JBG5-F1
#
_entry.id   AF-A0A1I8JBG5-F1
#
_cell.length_a   1.000
_cell.length_b   1.000
_cell.length_c   1.000
_cell.angle_alpha   90.00
_cell.angle_beta   90.00
_cell.angle_gamma   90.00
#
_symmetry.space_group_name_H-M   'P 1'
#
loop_
_entity.id
_entity.type
_entity.pdbx_description
1 polymer ?
#
loop_
_entity_poly.entity_id
_entity_poly.type
_entity_poly.pdbx_seq_one_letter_code
_entity_poly.pdbx_strand_id
1 'polypeptide(L)'
;MDEDFNSYFCESVRLQDFRPEDIQICIDGRLIRIHAKRQLGEDLTEVRRTLCLPREADNQNVKSRFSRDGWLIVRAPLRAPEDRHSTQTSLSTMETIRDPETGQPRFLLIRVSVRDFGVEDISASVTQDGARLLVRAKRLDWQLDGRRLHRYVKFEAPLPMGFNSSRMTTNLKQDGWLELRLPAERR
;
A
#
# COMPACT_ATOMS: atom_id res chain seq x y z
N MET A 1 -10.00 -17.90 5.53
CA MET A 1 -11.11 -16.94 5.40
C MET A 1 -10.44 -15.70 4.82
N ASP A 2 -10.43 -15.67 3.50
CA ASP A 2 -9.60 -14.80 2.68
C ASP A 2 -10.41 -13.55 2.39
N GLU A 3 -10.18 -12.48 3.15
CA GLU A 3 -10.75 -11.18 2.82
C GLU A 3 -9.85 -10.52 1.78
N ASP A 4 -10.36 -10.49 0.55
CA ASP A 4 -9.82 -9.76 -0.61
C ASP A 4 -9.44 -8.31 -0.27
N PHE A 5 -8.16 -8.10 0.06
CA PHE A 5 -7.56 -6.77 0.19
C PHE A 5 -7.29 -6.12 -1.17
N ASN A 6 -8.23 -6.21 -2.12
CA ASN A 6 -8.12 -5.46 -3.36
C ASN A 6 -8.25 -3.98 -3.03
N SER A 7 -7.12 -3.27 -3.10
CA SER A 7 -7.10 -1.81 -3.03
C SER A 7 -7.70 -1.30 -4.35
N TYR A 8 -8.57 -0.29 -4.34
CA TYR A 8 -9.21 0.25 -5.54
C TYR A 8 -8.76 1.69 -5.78
N PHE A 9 -8.47 2.03 -7.04
CA PHE A 9 -8.52 3.42 -7.49
C PHE A 9 -9.97 3.89 -7.43
N CYS A 10 -10.23 5.10 -6.94
CA CYS A 10 -11.57 5.67 -6.83
C CYS A 10 -11.52 7.18 -7.09
N GLU A 11 -12.34 7.64 -8.03
CA GLU A 11 -12.51 9.05 -8.38
C GLU A 11 -13.99 9.39 -8.45
N SER A 12 -14.32 10.65 -8.16
CA SER A 12 -15.70 11.12 -8.20
C SER A 12 -15.84 12.42 -8.99
N VAL A 13 -16.87 12.49 -9.82
CA VAL A 13 -17.20 13.67 -10.63
C VAL A 13 -18.66 14.04 -10.36
N ARG A 14 -18.89 15.32 -10.03
CA ARG A 14 -20.23 15.84 -9.79
C ARG A 14 -20.93 16.15 -11.12
N LEU A 15 -22.06 15.49 -11.36
CA LEU A 15 -22.89 15.57 -12.56
C LEU A 15 -24.39 15.60 -12.17
N GLN A 16 -24.74 16.37 -11.14
CA GLN A 16 -26.10 16.43 -10.56
C GLN A 16 -27.19 16.85 -11.55
N ASP A 17 -26.83 17.59 -12.60
CA ASP A 17 -27.75 18.05 -13.64
C ASP A 17 -27.87 17.06 -14.79
N PHE A 18 -27.33 15.84 -14.67
CA PHE A 18 -27.38 14.83 -15.73
C PHE A 18 -28.04 13.57 -15.21
N ARG A 19 -28.79 12.89 -16.08
CA ARG A 19 -29.29 11.55 -15.81
C ARG A 19 -28.23 10.52 -16.22
N PRO A 20 -28.25 9.29 -15.68
CA PRO A 20 -27.32 8.24 -16.09
C PRO A 20 -27.24 8.03 -17.60
N GLU A 21 -28.37 8.15 -18.29
CA GLU A 21 -28.48 7.94 -19.74
C GLU A 21 -27.82 9.05 -20.56
N ASP A 22 -27.64 10.24 -19.95
CA ASP A 22 -27.01 11.40 -20.57
C ASP A 22 -25.46 11.35 -20.43
N ILE A 23 -24.91 10.32 -19.79
CA ILE A 23 -23.48 10.19 -19.43
C ILE A 23 -22.83 9.06 -20.24
N GLN A 24 -21.82 9.41 -21.01
CA GLN A 24 -20.95 8.49 -21.73
C GLN A 24 -19.58 8.39 -21.05
N ILE A 25 -19.08 7.17 -20.88
CA ILE A 25 -17.75 6.89 -20.35
C ILE A 25 -16.99 6.05 -21.38
N CYS A 26 -15.82 6.53 -21.79
CA CYS A 26 -14.91 5.82 -22.68
C CYS A 26 -13.56 5.63 -21.99
N ILE A 27 -13.02 4.42 -22.09
CA ILE A 27 -11.70 4.09 -21.56
C ILE A 27 -10.77 3.95 -22.75
N ASP A 28 -9.73 4.78 -22.79
CA ASP A 28 -8.70 4.78 -23.83
C ASP A 28 -7.34 4.62 -23.17
N GLY A 29 -6.81 3.40 -23.18
CA GLY A 29 -5.58 3.02 -22.48
C GLY A 29 -5.67 3.25 -20.97
N ARG A 30 -5.15 4.39 -20.49
CA ARG A 30 -5.21 4.81 -19.08
C ARG A 30 -6.04 6.07 -18.86
N LEU A 31 -6.71 6.58 -19.88
CA LEU A 31 -7.56 7.75 -19.78
C LEU A 31 -9.03 7.33 -19.70
N ILE A 32 -9.73 7.78 -18.67
CA ILE A 32 -11.18 7.66 -18.56
C ILE A 32 -11.77 8.99 -19.01
N ARG A 33 -12.42 8.99 -20.16
CA ARG A 33 -13.10 10.16 -20.73
C ARG A 33 -14.57 10.08 -20.36
N ILE A 34 -15.03 11.07 -19.61
CA ILE A 34 -16.41 11.24 -19.19
C ILE A 34 -16.98 12.38 -20.02
N HIS A 35 -18.09 12.12 -20.69
CA HIS A 35 -18.83 13.10 -21.46
C HIS A 35 -20.29 13.02 -21.08
N ALA A 36 -20.80 14.04 -20.41
CA ALA A 36 -22.20 14.17 -20.06
C ALA A 36 -22.81 15.27 -20.94
N LYS A 37 -23.91 14.97 -21.63
CA LYS A 37 -24.57 15.91 -22.54
C LYS A 37 -26.08 15.80 -22.39
N ARG A 38 -26.72 16.91 -22.03
CA ARG A 38 -28.18 17.00 -21.89
C ARG A 38 -28.71 18.18 -22.67
N GLN A 39 -29.77 17.95 -23.44
CA GLN A 39 -30.49 19.00 -24.15
C GLN A 39 -31.94 19.07 -23.65
N LEU A 40 -32.39 20.26 -23.25
CA LEU A 40 -33.76 20.52 -22.83
C LEU A 40 -34.29 21.69 -23.67
N GLY A 41 -35.10 21.38 -24.69
CA GLY A 41 -35.49 22.39 -25.68
C GLY A 41 -34.28 22.92 -26.46
N GLU A 42 -34.06 24.23 -26.39
CA GLU A 42 -32.90 24.90 -27.02
C GLU A 42 -31.66 24.92 -26.10
N ASP A 43 -31.82 24.64 -24.80
CA ASP A 43 -30.71 24.67 -23.84
C ASP A 43 -29.87 23.39 -23.91
N LEU A 44 -28.58 23.56 -24.20
CA LEU A 44 -27.58 22.49 -24.19
C LEU A 44 -26.63 22.65 -22.99
N THR A 45 -26.54 21.61 -22.16
CA THR A 45 -25.54 21.52 -21.08
C THR A 45 -24.60 20.36 -21.37
N GLU A 46 -23.28 20.63 -21.33
CA GLU A 46 -22.25 19.63 -21.62
C GLU A 46 -21.11 19.71 -20.61
N VAL A 47 -20.68 18.55 -20.10
CA VAL A 47 -19.52 18.41 -19.21
C VAL A 47 -18.58 17.36 -19.79
N ARG A 48 -17.31 17.73 -19.95
CA ARG A 48 -16.23 16.81 -20.32
C ARG A 48 -15.19 16.75 -19.21
N ARG A 49 -14.88 15.54 -18.76
CA ARG A 49 -13.80 15.29 -17.79
C ARG A 49 -12.94 14.14 -18.27
N THR A 50 -11.64 14.25 -18.02
CA THR A 50 -10.69 13.17 -18.26
C THR A 50 -10.01 12.85 -16.95
N LEU A 51 -10.05 11.58 -16.55
CA LEU A 51 -9.34 11.07 -15.39
C LEU A 51 -8.21 10.17 -15.88
N CYS A 52 -7.07 10.22 -15.20
CA CYS A 52 -5.93 9.35 -15.50
C CYS A 52 -5.93 8.20 -14.50
N LEU A 53 -6.01 6.97 -15.01
CA LEU A 53 -5.78 5.77 -14.21
C LEU A 53 -4.30 5.69 -13.84
N PRO A 54 -3.98 5.43 -12.55
CA PRO A 54 -2.61 5.16 -12.14
C PRO A 54 -2.07 3.90 -12.83
N ARG A 55 -0.74 3.74 -12.82
CA ARG A 55 -0.08 2.63 -13.53
C ARG A 55 -0.53 1.26 -13.00
N GLU A 56 -0.88 1.25 -11.72
CA GLU A 56 -1.24 0.10 -10.89
C GLU A 56 -2.74 -0.24 -11.01
N ALA A 57 -3.57 0.67 -11.51
CA ALA A 57 -4.98 0.38 -11.76
C ALA A 57 -5.16 -0.52 -12.97
N ASP A 58 -6.04 -1.50 -12.82
CA ASP A 58 -6.45 -2.37 -13.90
C ASP A 58 -7.48 -1.67 -14.79
N ASN A 59 -7.01 -1.24 -15.96
CA ASN A 59 -7.84 -0.56 -16.96
C ASN A 59 -8.87 -1.48 -17.64
N GLN A 60 -8.77 -2.80 -17.49
CA GLN A 60 -9.75 -3.75 -18.02
C GLN A 60 -10.96 -3.93 -17.10
N ASN A 61 -10.81 -3.66 -15.79
CA ASN A 61 -11.83 -3.89 -14.79
C ASN A 61 -12.37 -2.59 -14.16
N VAL A 62 -12.38 -1.50 -14.93
CA VAL A 62 -12.98 -0.23 -14.48
C VAL A 62 -14.49 -0.39 -14.37
N LYS A 63 -15.05 0.04 -13.24
CA LYS A 63 -16.49 0.07 -12.96
C LYS A 63 -16.90 1.48 -12.60
N SER A 64 -18.07 1.90 -13.04
CA SER A 64 -18.67 3.18 -12.66
C SER A 64 -20.01 2.98 -11.96
N ARG A 65 -20.36 3.93 -11.09
CA ARG A 65 -21.68 4.01 -10.44
C ARG A 65 -22.09 5.47 -10.35
N PHE A 66 -23.30 5.77 -10.80
CA PHE A 66 -23.92 7.07 -10.59
C PHE A 66 -24.81 7.03 -9.33
N SER A 67 -24.63 7.96 -8.41
CA SER A 67 -25.42 8.08 -7.19
C SER A 67 -26.65 8.97 -7.40
N ARG A 68 -27.67 8.80 -6.56
CA ARG A 68 -28.87 9.66 -6.58
C ARG A 68 -28.57 11.12 -6.27
N ASP A 69 -27.47 11.38 -5.57
CA ASP A 69 -27.02 12.72 -5.20
C ASP A 69 -26.19 13.40 -6.31
N GLY A 70 -26.16 12.80 -7.51
CA GLY A 70 -25.53 13.41 -8.68
C GLY A 70 -24.03 13.17 -8.81
N TRP A 71 -23.48 12.13 -8.16
CA TRP A 71 -22.06 11.81 -8.24
C TRP A 71 -21.82 10.61 -9.13
N LEU A 72 -20.97 10.78 -10.14
CA LEU A 72 -20.39 9.67 -10.88
C LEU A 72 -19.12 9.22 -10.17
N ILE A 73 -19.14 8.01 -9.64
CA ILE A 73 -18.01 7.35 -9.01
C ILE A 73 -17.40 6.39 -10.02
N VAL A 74 -16.12 6.55 -10.33
CA VAL A 74 -15.36 5.61 -11.17
C VAL A 74 -14.34 4.91 -10.30
N ARG A 75 -14.34 3.58 -10.33
CA ARG A 75 -13.40 2.74 -9.59
C ARG A 75 -12.73 1.73 -10.49
N ALA A 76 -11.49 1.40 -10.20
CA ALA A 76 -10.78 0.31 -10.85
C ALA A 76 -10.04 -0.49 -9.77
N PRO A 77 -10.05 -1.83 -9.81
CA PRO A 77 -9.17 -2.62 -8.98
C PRO A 77 -7.73 -2.15 -9.23
N LEU A 78 -6.99 -1.86 -8.17
CA LEU A 78 -5.54 -1.88 -8.31
C LEU A 78 -5.17 -3.34 -8.48
N ARG A 79 -4.36 -3.63 -9.49
CA ARG A 79 -3.77 -4.96 -9.59
C ARG A 79 -3.09 -5.20 -8.26
N ALA A 80 -3.43 -6.33 -7.62
CA ALA A 80 -2.57 -6.84 -6.56
C ALA A 80 -1.13 -6.80 -7.11
N PRO A 81 -0.12 -6.50 -6.29
CA PRO A 81 1.26 -6.58 -6.76
C PRO A 81 1.54 -8.03 -7.17
N GLU A 82 1.20 -8.39 -8.40
CA GLU A 82 1.61 -9.60 -9.08
C GLU A 82 3.09 -9.40 -9.35
N ASP A 83 3.91 -9.99 -8.46
CA ASP A 83 5.32 -10.31 -8.63
C ASP A 83 6.13 -9.31 -9.47
N ARG A 84 6.01 -8.04 -9.11
CA ARG A 84 7.11 -7.11 -9.28
C ARG A 84 7.63 -6.84 -7.91
N HIS A 85 8.85 -7.33 -7.67
CA HIS A 85 9.77 -6.75 -6.71
C HIS A 85 9.69 -5.21 -6.79
N SER A 86 8.81 -4.67 -5.97
CA SER A 86 8.86 -3.35 -5.40
C SER A 86 8.68 -3.66 -3.91
N THR A 87 9.64 -4.26 -3.22
CA THR A 87 10.87 -3.54 -2.86
C THR A 87 10.84 -2.11 -3.39
N GLN A 88 9.99 -1.26 -2.79
CA GLN A 88 10.65 -0.09 -2.23
C GLN A 88 11.68 -0.74 -1.32
N THR A 89 12.93 -0.83 -1.81
CA THR A 89 14.07 -1.37 -1.09
C THR A 89 13.99 -0.69 0.26
N SER A 90 13.36 -1.35 1.21
CA SER A 90 13.36 -0.93 2.59
C SER A 90 14.82 -1.12 2.86
N LEU A 91 15.59 -0.02 2.84
CA LEU A 91 17.00 -0.08 3.15
C LEU A 91 17.04 -0.89 4.43
N SER A 92 17.63 -2.07 4.32
CA SER A 92 17.57 -3.05 5.37
C SER A 92 18.96 -3.60 5.52
N THR A 93 19.49 -3.49 6.71
CA THR A 93 20.79 -4.04 7.04
C THR A 93 20.61 -5.12 8.07
N MET A 94 21.44 -6.15 7.96
CA MET A 94 21.44 -7.29 8.87
C MET A 94 22.89 -7.60 9.20
N GLU A 95 23.25 -7.40 10.45
CA GLU A 95 24.63 -7.50 10.92
C GLU A 95 24.71 -8.26 12.24
N THR A 96 25.70 -9.14 12.35
CA THR A 96 26.00 -9.81 13.62
C THR A 96 26.91 -8.91 14.43
N ILE A 97 26.41 -8.40 15.55
CA ILE A 97 27.21 -7.65 16.50
C ILE A 97 27.96 -8.63 17.39
N ARG A 98 29.29 -8.52 17.36
CA ARG A 98 30.21 -9.37 18.12
C ARG A 98 30.76 -8.62 19.32
N ASP A 99 31.10 -9.39 20.34
CA ASP A 99 31.86 -8.89 21.48
C ASP A 99 33.30 -8.53 21.03
N PRO A 100 33.81 -7.33 21.38
CA PRO A 100 35.11 -6.86 20.90
C PRO A 100 36.30 -7.62 21.51
N GLU A 101 36.15 -8.22 22.70
CA GLU A 101 37.23 -8.93 23.38
C GLU A 101 37.29 -10.40 22.95
N THR A 102 36.12 -11.03 22.82
CA THR A 102 36.02 -12.48 22.57
C THR A 102 35.72 -12.84 21.12
N GLY A 103 35.27 -11.88 20.30
CA GLY A 103 34.81 -12.09 18.91
C GLY A 103 33.50 -12.90 18.78
N GLN A 104 32.92 -13.32 19.91
CA GLN A 104 31.70 -14.13 19.96
C GLN A 104 30.48 -13.29 19.58
N PRO A 105 29.46 -13.89 18.91
CA PRO A 105 28.23 -13.18 18.60
C PRO A 105 27.51 -12.79 19.88
N ARG A 106 27.14 -11.51 19.99
CA ARG A 106 26.37 -10.95 21.11
C ARG A 106 24.88 -10.85 20.76
N PHE A 107 24.58 -10.28 19.60
CA PHE A 107 23.23 -10.19 19.05
C PHE A 107 23.26 -9.93 17.55
N LEU A 108 22.19 -10.33 16.87
CA LEU A 108 21.91 -9.97 15.49
C LEU A 108 21.14 -8.64 15.51
N LEU A 109 21.62 -7.65 14.76
CA LEU A 109 20.96 -6.37 14.56
C LEU A 109 20.39 -6.33 13.14
N ILE A 110 19.08 -6.12 13.06
CA ILE A 110 18.36 -5.96 11.80
C ILE A 110 17.74 -4.56 11.81
N ARG A 111 17.93 -3.80 10.74
CA ARG A 111 17.32 -2.49 10.57
C ARG A 111 16.39 -2.53 9.37
N VAL A 112 15.20 -1.96 9.50
CA VAL A 112 14.24 -1.83 8.40
C VAL A 112 13.73 -0.40 8.37
N SER A 113 13.91 0.29 7.24
CA SER A 113 13.34 1.64 7.05
C SER A 113 11.81 1.58 7.00
N VAL A 114 11.17 2.26 7.94
CA VAL A 114 9.71 2.39 8.08
C VAL A 114 9.29 3.86 8.27
N ARG A 115 10.12 4.81 7.82
CA ARG A 115 9.97 6.29 7.92
C ARG A 115 8.58 6.84 7.60
N ASP A 116 7.85 6.10 6.82
CA ASP A 116 6.59 6.48 6.22
C ASP A 116 5.36 5.90 6.94
N PHE A 117 5.56 5.27 8.11
CA PHE A 117 4.56 4.52 8.86
C PHE A 117 4.50 4.95 10.33
N GLY A 118 3.29 5.00 10.90
CA GLY A 118 3.11 5.15 12.34
C GLY A 118 3.52 3.87 13.08
N VAL A 119 3.78 3.97 14.39
CA VAL A 119 4.11 2.79 15.22
C VAL A 119 2.97 1.77 15.17
N GLU A 120 1.71 2.23 15.18
CA GLU A 120 0.54 1.37 15.13
C GLU A 120 0.39 0.59 13.81
N ASP A 121 1.01 1.08 12.75
CA ASP A 121 0.96 0.48 11.42
C ASP A 121 2.00 -0.63 11.24
N ILE A 122 2.97 -0.75 12.16
CA ILE A 122 4.15 -1.61 12.05
C ILE A 122 3.98 -2.86 12.90
N SER A 123 4.23 -4.01 12.30
CA SER A 123 4.30 -5.31 12.97
C SER A 123 5.60 -6.01 12.61
N ALA A 124 6.26 -6.59 13.61
CA ALA A 124 7.46 -7.39 13.43
C ALA A 124 7.27 -8.71 14.18
N SER A 125 7.42 -9.82 13.47
CA SER A 125 7.25 -11.16 14.02
C SER A 125 8.23 -12.13 13.38
N VAL A 126 8.46 -13.25 14.06
CA VAL A 126 9.22 -14.38 13.52
C VAL A 126 8.22 -15.49 13.19
N THR A 127 8.48 -16.27 12.14
CA THR A 127 7.69 -17.46 11.82
C THR A 127 7.67 -18.45 12.98
N GLN A 128 6.64 -19.30 13.02
CA GLN A 128 6.47 -20.29 14.09
C GLN A 128 7.66 -21.27 14.20
N ASP A 129 8.31 -21.57 13.08
CA ASP A 129 9.52 -22.39 13.02
C ASP A 129 10.81 -21.64 13.42
N GLY A 130 10.73 -20.35 13.70
CA GLY A 130 11.88 -19.51 14.05
C GLY A 130 12.77 -19.11 12.86
N ALA A 131 12.48 -19.57 11.64
CA ALA A 131 13.42 -19.51 10.52
C ALA A 131 13.40 -18.20 9.75
N ARG A 132 12.34 -17.40 9.83
CA ARG A 132 12.19 -16.16 9.06
C ARG A 132 11.67 -15.01 9.90
N LEU A 133 12.27 -13.84 9.71
CA LEU A 133 11.73 -12.58 10.19
C LEU A 133 10.72 -12.03 9.17
N LEU A 134 9.60 -11.53 9.68
CA LEU A 134 8.60 -10.77 8.94
C LEU A 134 8.42 -9.41 9.58
N VAL A 135 8.66 -8.36 8.82
CA VAL A 135 8.26 -6.99 9.17
C VAL A 135 7.22 -6.53 8.17
N ARG A 136 6.05 -6.13 8.64
CA ARG A 136 4.96 -5.61 7.82
C ARG A 136 4.58 -4.24 8.36
N ALA A 137 4.56 -3.24 7.50
CA ALA A 137 4.02 -1.93 7.83
C ALA A 137 2.88 -1.61 6.86
N LYS A 138 1.72 -1.20 7.37
CA LYS A 138 0.55 -0.89 6.54
C LYS A 138 -0.12 0.37 7.05
N ARG A 139 -0.07 1.44 6.26
CA ARG A 139 -0.75 2.71 6.58
C ARG A 139 -1.83 3.02 5.57
N LEU A 140 -2.97 3.50 6.08
CA LEU A 140 -4.06 4.05 5.29
C LEU A 140 -4.02 5.57 5.40
N ASP A 141 -3.56 6.25 4.34
CA ASP A 141 -3.59 7.70 4.28
C ASP A 141 -4.86 8.20 3.59
N TRP A 142 -5.53 9.15 4.25
CA TRP A 142 -6.58 9.96 3.65
C TRP A 142 -5.96 11.19 3.00
N GLN A 143 -6.06 11.31 1.68
CA GLN A 143 -5.74 12.57 1.01
C GLN A 143 -6.98 13.48 0.98
N LEU A 144 -6.74 14.79 1.07
CA LEU A 144 -7.76 15.86 1.05
C LEU A 144 -8.61 15.87 -0.24
N ASP A 145 -8.15 15.22 -1.30
CA ASP A 145 -8.85 15.05 -2.57
C ASP A 145 -9.77 13.81 -2.61
N GLY A 146 -9.92 13.10 -1.49
CA GLY A 146 -10.76 11.91 -1.38
C GLY A 146 -10.08 10.62 -1.85
N ARG A 147 -8.79 10.66 -2.23
CA ARG A 147 -8.01 9.46 -2.59
C ARG A 147 -7.49 8.77 -1.33
N ARG A 148 -7.66 7.45 -1.27
CA ARG A 148 -7.06 6.59 -0.23
C ARG A 148 -5.72 6.08 -0.74
N LEU A 149 -4.61 6.51 -0.14
CA LEU A 149 -3.29 5.96 -0.46
C LEU A 149 -3.01 4.81 0.52
N HIS A 150 -2.89 3.60 -0.01
CA HIS A 150 -2.44 2.44 0.76
C HIS A 150 -0.93 2.35 0.65
N ARG A 151 -0.23 2.58 1.75
CA ARG A 151 1.22 2.34 1.83
C ARG A 151 1.45 1.01 2.51
N TYR A 152 2.27 0.16 1.89
CA TYR A 152 2.59 -1.16 2.42
C TYR A 152 4.09 -1.46 2.26
N VAL A 153 4.72 -1.91 3.33
CA VAL A 153 6.06 -2.48 3.33
C VAL A 153 5.97 -3.92 3.84
N LYS A 154 6.57 -4.84 3.09
CA LYS A 154 6.87 -6.20 3.54
C LYS A 154 8.37 -6.42 3.45
N PHE A 155 9.00 -6.67 4.58
CA PHE A 155 10.35 -7.20 4.65
C PHE A 155 10.26 -8.62 5.19
N GLU A 156 10.87 -9.56 4.48
CA GLU A 156 10.96 -10.95 4.85
C GLU A 156 12.40 -11.42 4.63
N ALA A 157 13.02 -11.97 5.67
CA ALA A 157 14.40 -12.42 5.58
C ALA A 157 14.63 -13.71 6.39
N PRO A 158 15.47 -14.64 5.90
CA PRO A 158 15.87 -15.79 6.69
C PRO A 158 16.70 -15.35 7.90
N LEU A 159 16.43 -15.97 9.06
CA LEU A 159 17.20 -15.74 10.28
C LEU A 159 18.33 -16.78 10.39
N PRO A 160 19.58 -16.35 10.65
CA PRO A 160 20.68 -17.26 10.89
C PRO A 160 20.45 -18.01 12.21
N MET A 161 20.95 -19.23 12.25
CA MET A 161 20.96 -20.04 13.48
C MET A 161 21.83 -19.39 14.56
N GLY A 162 21.59 -19.75 15.82
CA GLY A 162 22.39 -19.27 16.97
C GLY A 162 21.94 -17.93 17.55
N PHE A 163 20.76 -17.43 17.16
CA PHE A 163 20.12 -16.27 17.76
C PHE A 163 18.72 -16.63 18.26
N ASN A 164 18.38 -16.17 19.46
CA ASN A 164 17.13 -16.46 20.11
C ASN A 164 16.04 -15.49 19.62
N SER A 165 15.24 -15.95 18.66
CA SER A 165 14.11 -15.21 18.09
C SER A 165 12.99 -14.92 19.09
N SER A 166 12.75 -15.81 20.07
CA SER A 166 11.76 -15.62 21.13
C SER A 166 12.10 -14.46 22.07
N ARG A 167 13.37 -14.05 22.12
CA ARG A 167 13.86 -12.89 22.88
C ARG A 167 14.16 -11.68 21.99
N MET A 168 13.59 -11.64 20.79
CA MET A 168 13.70 -10.49 19.91
C MET A 168 13.11 -9.25 20.58
N THR A 169 13.86 -8.15 20.53
CA THR A 169 13.39 -6.83 20.95
C THR A 169 13.30 -5.91 19.75
N THR A 170 12.33 -5.01 19.75
CA THR A 170 12.11 -4.04 18.67
C THR A 170 12.21 -2.62 19.22
N ASN A 171 12.75 -1.71 18.42
CA ASN A 171 12.86 -0.30 18.76
C ASN A 171 12.69 0.56 17.51
N LEU A 172 11.62 1.36 17.46
CA LEU A 172 11.46 2.34 16.40
C LEU A 172 12.22 3.63 16.76
N LYS A 173 13.21 3.96 15.94
CA LYS A 173 14.02 5.16 16.08
C LYS A 173 13.28 6.37 15.47
N GLN A 174 13.55 7.57 16.00
CA GLN A 174 12.92 8.83 15.56
C GLN A 174 13.20 9.18 14.08
N ASP A 175 14.30 8.66 13.53
CA ASP A 175 14.69 8.80 12.13
C ASP A 175 13.99 7.78 11.19
N GLY A 176 13.04 7.01 11.74
CA GLY A 176 12.17 6.08 11.02
C GLY A 176 12.80 4.74 10.68
N TRP A 177 13.82 4.34 11.44
CA TRP A 177 14.39 2.99 11.38
C TRP A 177 13.83 2.10 12.48
N LEU A 178 13.28 0.95 12.10
CA LEU A 178 12.95 -0.11 13.04
C LEU A 178 14.21 -0.96 13.28
N GLU A 179 14.74 -0.93 14.50
CA GLU A 179 15.81 -1.83 14.96
C GLU A 179 15.20 -3.07 15.59
N LEU A 180 15.57 -4.25 15.10
CA LEU A 180 15.27 -5.52 15.72
C LEU A 180 16.58 -6.13 16.23
N ARG A 181 16.57 -6.57 17.49
CA ARG A 181 17.73 -7.18 18.14
C ARG A 181 17.37 -8.57 18.61
N LEU A 182 18.07 -9.58 18.10
CA LEU A 182 17.95 -10.95 18.55
C LEU A 182 19.22 -11.31 19.32
N PRO A 183 19.14 -11.62 20.63
CA PRO A 183 20.33 -12.01 21.39
C PRO A 183 20.88 -13.34 20.87
N ALA A 184 22.19 -13.52 20.92
CA ALA A 184 22.78 -14.82 20.64
C ALA A 184 22.24 -15.87 21.63
N GLU A 185 22.05 -17.10 21.16
CA GLU A 185 21.72 -18.22 22.02
C GLU A 185 22.86 -18.43 23.03
N ARG A 186 22.53 -18.44 24.32
CA ARG A 186 23.46 -18.87 25.34
C ARG A 186 23.51 -20.40 25.29
N ARG A 187 24.67 -20.95 24.93
CA ARG A 187 25.02 -22.35 25.21
C ARG A 187 25.20 -22.55 26.71
#